data_AF-A0A8C4RUY3-F1
#
_entry.id   AF-A0A8C4RUY3-F1
#
_cell.length_a   1.000
_cell.length_b   1.000
_cell.length_c   1.000
_cell.angle_alpha   90.00
_cell.angle_beta   90.00
_cell.angle_gamma   90.00
#
_symmetry.space_group_name_H-M   'P 1'
#
loop_
_entity.id
_entity.type
_entity.pdbx_description
1 polymer ?
#
loop_
_entity_poly.entity_id
_entity_poly.type
_entity_poly.pdbx_seq_one_letter_code
_entity_poly.pdbx_strand_id
1 'polypeptide(L)'
;MESLVRSSAPSRPLGLGDAIKSQCRLFSCVAPWLVEYFGIPCHDVYDELVSQIKKWSKADCIDGGEKCMYKLESANAHFIKAKHTTPVKKYTEDLNFRLIPYLLDIGCHVPALSVSEAWYTLVDYGTNYCNLYNLIDGSGLNMVPGYKEMTNDFICTQHSSANCTIF
;
A
#
# COMPACT_ATOMS: atom_id res chain seq x y z
N MET A 1 28.07 -49.71 -3.64
CA MET A 1 29.28 -48.85 -3.58
C MET A 1 29.50 -48.48 -5.04
N GLU A 2 29.16 -47.29 -5.55
CA GLU A 2 29.44 -45.91 -5.13
C GLU A 2 28.30 -44.99 -5.66
N SER A 3 27.72 -44.10 -4.85
CA SER A 3 28.07 -42.66 -4.70
C SER A 3 27.59 -41.76 -5.86
N LEU A 4 26.35 -41.25 -5.76
CA LEU A 4 25.84 -40.15 -6.60
C LEU A 4 26.34 -38.80 -6.04
N VAL A 5 27.23 -38.14 -6.78
CA VAL A 5 27.72 -36.78 -6.51
C VAL A 5 26.61 -35.77 -6.82
N ARG A 6 26.09 -35.08 -5.80
CA ARG A 6 25.29 -33.86 -5.97
C ARG A 6 26.22 -32.65 -6.05
N SER A 7 26.34 -32.10 -7.25
CA SER A 7 26.99 -30.80 -7.48
C SER A 7 26.18 -29.68 -6.80
N SER A 8 26.83 -28.89 -5.96
CA SER A 8 26.28 -27.69 -5.33
C SER A 8 26.57 -26.49 -6.22
N ALA A 9 25.52 -25.78 -6.65
CA ALA A 9 25.66 -24.50 -7.35
C ALA A 9 25.78 -23.35 -6.33
N PRO A 10 26.61 -22.32 -6.62
CA PRO A 10 26.91 -21.26 -5.67
C PRO A 10 25.76 -20.24 -5.53
N SER A 11 25.46 -19.83 -4.30
CA SER A 11 24.45 -18.82 -3.96
C SER A 11 24.92 -17.42 -4.36
N ARG A 12 24.22 -16.79 -5.31
CA ARG A 12 24.34 -15.35 -5.57
C ARG A 12 23.61 -14.56 -4.48
N PRO A 13 24.09 -13.36 -4.10
CA PRO A 13 23.37 -12.50 -3.16
C PRO A 13 22.05 -12.04 -3.78
N LEU A 14 20.94 -12.24 -3.08
CA LEU A 14 19.60 -11.83 -3.49
C LEU A 14 19.49 -10.30 -3.44
N GLY A 15 19.07 -9.68 -4.56
CA GLY A 15 18.81 -8.25 -4.59
C GLY A 15 17.53 -7.89 -3.83
N LEU A 16 17.39 -6.62 -3.45
CA LEU A 16 16.23 -6.09 -2.71
C LEU A 16 14.87 -6.41 -3.39
N GLY A 17 14.86 -6.64 -4.71
CA GLY A 17 13.69 -7.06 -5.47
C GLY A 17 13.34 -8.56 -5.37
N ASP A 18 14.29 -9.42 -5.04
CA ASP A 18 14.07 -10.87 -4.94
C ASP A 18 13.46 -11.28 -3.60
N ALA A 19 13.67 -10.48 -2.55
CA ALA A 19 13.01 -10.67 -1.25
C ALA A 19 11.49 -10.47 -1.34
N ILE A 20 11.01 -9.60 -2.24
CA ILE A 20 9.58 -9.34 -2.46
C ILE A 20 8.90 -10.54 -3.13
N LYS A 21 9.64 -11.34 -3.92
CA LYS A 21 9.10 -12.52 -4.62
C LYS A 21 8.94 -13.75 -3.71
N SER A 22 9.71 -13.88 -2.62
CA SER A 22 9.71 -15.12 -1.83
C SER A 22 8.53 -15.28 -0.87
N GLN A 23 7.76 -14.21 -0.62
CA GLN A 23 6.60 -14.22 0.28
C GLN A 23 5.27 -14.57 -0.41
N CYS A 24 5.30 -14.80 -1.73
CA CYS A 24 4.13 -15.09 -2.55
C CYS A 24 3.95 -16.59 -2.81
N ARG A 25 3.78 -17.38 -1.74
CA ARG A 25 3.45 -18.80 -1.85
C ARG A 25 2.15 -19.10 -1.13
N LEU A 26 1.03 -18.88 -1.82
CA LEU A 26 -0.22 -19.67 -1.83
C LEU A 26 -1.37 -18.78 -2.32
N PHE A 27 -1.71 -18.95 -3.61
CA PHE A 27 -2.83 -18.36 -4.35
C PHE A 27 -2.82 -16.84 -4.62
N SER A 28 -2.58 -16.52 -5.90
CA SER A 28 -2.76 -15.23 -6.60
C SER A 28 -1.97 -14.01 -6.07
N CYS A 29 -0.66 -14.01 -6.28
CA CYS A 29 0.11 -12.78 -6.30
C CYS A 29 0.22 -12.23 -7.72
N VAL A 30 -0.82 -11.55 -8.19
CA VAL A 30 -0.55 -10.30 -8.87
C VAL A 30 -0.39 -9.33 -7.71
N ALA A 31 0.71 -8.59 -7.60
CA ALA A 31 0.83 -7.51 -6.60
C ALA A 31 0.23 -6.27 -7.26
N PRO A 32 -1.08 -6.03 -7.15
CA PRO A 32 -1.69 -5.12 -8.07
C PRO A 32 -1.70 -3.81 -7.31
N TRP A 33 -0.78 -2.96 -7.73
CA TRP A 33 -0.73 -1.61 -7.22
C TRP A 33 -2.11 -1.01 -7.46
N LEU A 34 -2.75 -0.50 -6.42
CA LEU A 34 -3.84 0.44 -6.60
C LEU A 34 -3.22 1.63 -7.32
N VAL A 35 -3.74 1.97 -8.50
CA VAL A 35 -3.17 3.03 -9.32
C VAL A 35 -4.10 4.21 -9.32
N GLU A 36 -3.61 5.33 -8.81
CA GLU A 36 -4.35 6.59 -8.82
C GLU A 36 -3.69 7.60 -9.74
N TYR A 37 -4.53 8.41 -10.37
CA TYR A 37 -4.10 9.54 -11.18
C TYR A 37 -4.70 10.80 -10.60
N PHE A 38 -3.88 11.85 -10.51
CA PHE A 38 -4.26 13.16 -10.04
C PHE A 38 -3.86 14.19 -11.09
N GLY A 39 -4.73 15.16 -11.36
CA GLY A 39 -4.45 16.32 -12.21
C GLY A 39 -3.74 17.46 -11.48
N ILE A 40 -2.96 17.12 -10.45
CA ILE A 40 -2.11 18.03 -9.67
C ILE A 40 -0.69 17.45 -9.58
N PRO A 41 0.35 18.29 -9.40
CA PRO A 41 1.74 17.85 -9.28
C PRO A 41 1.97 16.85 -8.13
N CYS A 42 2.95 15.95 -8.29
CA CYS A 42 3.28 14.97 -7.25
C CYS A 42 3.76 15.60 -5.93
N HIS A 43 4.30 16.82 -5.96
CA HIS A 43 4.61 17.58 -4.76
C HIS A 43 3.37 17.80 -3.88
N ASP A 44 2.25 18.21 -4.48
CA ASP A 44 1.03 18.50 -3.76
C ASP A 44 0.40 17.21 -3.22
N VAL A 45 0.39 16.15 -4.04
CA VAL A 45 -0.05 14.81 -3.61
C VAL A 45 0.79 14.28 -2.45
N TYR A 46 2.11 14.49 -2.50
CA TYR A 46 3.02 14.11 -1.43
C TYR A 46 2.70 14.83 -0.12
N ASP A 47 2.53 16.15 -0.18
CA ASP A 47 2.26 16.96 1.01
C ASP A 47 0.94 16.56 1.67
N GLU A 48 -0.12 16.35 0.87
CA GLU A 48 -1.42 15.93 1.37
C GLU A 48 -1.37 14.53 2.02
N LEU A 49 -0.74 13.55 1.36
CA LEU A 49 -0.59 12.20 1.92
C LEU A 49 0.23 12.20 3.22
N VAL A 50 1.38 12.88 3.23
CA VAL A 50 2.25 12.93 4.42
C VAL A 50 1.57 13.67 5.56
N SER A 51 0.87 14.77 5.27
CA SER A 51 0.07 15.51 6.24
C SER A 51 -1.02 14.62 6.84
N GLN A 52 -1.73 13.87 6.01
CA GLN A 52 -2.81 12.99 6.44
C GLN A 52 -2.31 11.82 7.29
N ILE A 53 -1.21 11.18 6.91
CA ILE A 53 -0.55 10.13 7.72
C ILE A 53 -0.18 10.68 9.10
N LYS A 54 0.38 11.89 9.18
CA LYS A 54 0.74 12.52 10.46
C LYS A 54 -0.50 12.86 11.28
N LYS A 55 -1.57 13.36 10.64
CA LYS A 55 -2.84 13.68 11.30
C LYS A 55 -3.45 12.46 11.96
N TRP A 56 -3.44 11.30 11.30
CA TRP A 56 -3.96 10.04 11.82
C TRP A 56 -2.93 9.18 12.56
N SER A 57 -1.86 9.78 13.08
CA SER A 57 -0.84 9.04 13.82
C SER A 57 -1.23 8.62 15.24
N LYS A 58 -2.31 9.20 15.75
CA LYS A 58 -2.77 8.94 17.10
C LYS A 58 -3.67 7.71 17.16
N ALA A 59 -3.85 7.19 18.38
CA ALA A 59 -4.62 5.99 18.65
C ALA A 59 -6.15 6.21 18.66
N ASP A 60 -6.59 7.45 18.76
CA ASP A 60 -7.98 7.85 18.80
C ASP A 60 -8.53 7.99 17.38
N CYS A 61 -9.29 6.98 16.95
CA CYS A 61 -9.98 6.94 15.66
C CYS A 61 -11.23 7.84 15.69
N ILE A 62 -11.03 9.13 15.98
CA ILE A 62 -12.08 10.14 16.12
C ILE A 62 -12.91 10.24 14.83
N ASP A 63 -12.26 10.06 13.69
CA ASP A 63 -12.88 10.13 12.36
C ASP A 63 -13.65 8.84 11.98
N GLY A 64 -13.74 7.87 12.90
CA GLY A 64 -14.44 6.60 12.71
C GLY A 64 -13.64 5.57 11.89
N GLY A 65 -14.13 4.33 11.87
CA GLY A 65 -13.43 3.21 11.23
C GLY A 65 -12.02 2.99 11.79
N GLU A 66 -11.07 2.62 10.93
CA GLU A 66 -9.65 2.51 11.25
C GLU A 66 -8.84 3.70 10.72
N LYS A 67 -9.41 4.91 10.80
CA LYS A 67 -8.75 6.19 10.39
C LYS A 67 -7.84 6.74 11.49
N CYS A 68 -6.84 5.96 11.91
CA CYS A 68 -5.96 6.21 13.05
C CYS A 68 -4.74 5.30 13.03
N MET A 69 -3.79 5.45 13.96
CA MET A 69 -2.60 4.58 14.08
C MET A 69 -1.77 4.42 12.80
N TYR A 70 -1.77 5.44 11.93
CA TYR A 70 -0.87 5.52 10.79
C TYR A 70 0.51 6.01 11.24
N LYS A 71 1.58 5.37 10.79
CA LYS A 71 2.94 5.73 11.16
C LYS A 71 3.79 5.94 9.92
N LEU A 72 4.25 7.17 9.71
CA LEU A 72 5.22 7.47 8.67
C LEU A 72 6.57 6.82 9.03
N GLU A 73 7.12 6.02 8.12
CA GLU A 73 8.45 5.40 8.30
C GLU A 73 9.52 6.18 7.54
N SER A 74 9.27 6.47 6.27
CA SER A 74 10.16 7.27 5.43
C SER A 74 9.40 7.89 4.28
N ALA A 75 9.83 9.05 3.83
CA ALA A 75 9.18 9.77 2.74
C ALA A 75 10.18 10.67 2.01
N ASN A 76 10.04 10.73 0.69
CA ASN A 76 10.68 11.74 -0.15
C ASN A 76 9.78 12.04 -1.37
N ALA A 77 10.25 12.93 -2.26
CA ALA A 77 9.48 13.40 -3.41
C ALA A 77 8.97 12.29 -4.37
N HIS A 78 9.51 11.07 -4.30
CA HIS A 78 9.17 9.96 -5.19
C HIS A 78 8.53 8.77 -4.48
N PHE A 79 8.60 8.69 -3.15
CA PHE A 79 7.99 7.59 -2.42
C PHE A 79 7.56 7.98 -1.00
N ILE A 80 6.54 7.30 -0.51
CA ILE A 80 6.10 7.34 0.88
C ILE A 80 6.01 5.91 1.39
N LYS A 81 6.59 5.65 2.56
CA LYS A 81 6.45 4.41 3.32
C LYS A 81 5.84 4.70 4.66
N ALA A 82 4.78 3.99 4.98
CA ALA A 82 4.10 4.10 6.24
C ALA A 82 3.62 2.72 6.72
N LYS A 83 3.18 2.67 7.97
CA LYS A 83 2.47 1.52 8.54
C LYS A 83 1.10 1.94 8.99
N HIS A 84 0.16 1.01 8.96
CA HIS A 84 -1.12 1.15 9.64
C HIS A 84 -1.30 -0.01 10.60
N THR A 85 -1.66 0.27 11.85
CA THR A 85 -1.96 -0.76 12.84
C THR A 85 -3.44 -0.72 13.20
N THR A 86 -4.17 -1.78 12.86
CA THR A 86 -5.61 -1.86 13.14
C THR A 86 -5.89 -1.70 14.64
N PRO A 87 -6.84 -0.83 15.04
CA PRO A 87 -7.03 -0.44 16.44
C PRO A 87 -7.47 -1.61 17.32
N VAL A 88 -8.26 -2.56 16.79
CA VAL A 88 -8.82 -3.68 17.55
C VAL A 88 -7.90 -4.90 17.52
N LYS A 89 -7.54 -5.40 16.33
CA LYS A 89 -6.79 -6.66 16.18
C LYS A 89 -5.27 -6.49 16.24
N LYS A 90 -4.77 -5.25 16.15
CA LYS A 90 -3.33 -4.92 16.16
C LYS A 90 -2.53 -5.55 15.03
N TYR A 91 -3.20 -5.90 13.92
CA TYR A 91 -2.51 -6.23 12.67
C TYR A 91 -1.82 -4.99 12.12
N THR A 92 -0.62 -5.19 11.57
CA THR A 92 0.25 -4.11 11.11
C THR A 92 0.58 -4.34 9.65
N GLU A 93 0.17 -3.36 8.85
CA GLU A 93 0.21 -3.42 7.40
C GLU A 93 1.24 -2.38 6.90
N ASP A 94 2.10 -2.81 5.98
CA ASP A 94 3.06 -1.98 5.28
C ASP A 94 2.40 -1.25 4.10
N LEU A 95 2.42 0.07 4.14
CA LEU A 95 1.89 0.94 3.10
C LEU A 95 3.01 1.57 2.29
N ASN A 96 2.96 1.44 0.97
CA ASN A 96 3.96 1.98 0.07
C ASN A 96 3.28 2.76 -1.07
N PHE A 97 3.66 4.02 -1.24
CA PHE A 97 3.22 4.86 -2.35
C PHE A 97 4.43 5.25 -3.18
N ARG A 98 4.28 5.22 -4.51
CA ARG A 98 5.28 5.74 -5.45
C ARG A 98 4.68 6.91 -6.20
N LEU A 99 5.35 8.05 -6.21
CA LEU A 99 4.85 9.25 -6.85
C LEU A 99 5.62 9.47 -8.16
N ILE A 100 4.89 9.37 -9.27
CA ILE A 100 5.46 9.42 -10.61
C ILE A 100 4.81 10.61 -11.34
N PRO A 101 5.56 11.69 -11.62
CA PRO A 101 5.05 12.79 -12.41
C PRO A 101 4.62 12.34 -13.80
N TYR A 102 3.53 12.91 -14.32
CA TYR A 102 3.08 12.70 -15.70
C TYR A 102 2.48 14.00 -16.28
N LEU A 103 2.30 14.04 -17.60
CA LEU A 103 1.84 15.24 -18.33
C LEU A 103 2.72 16.49 -18.13
N LEU A 104 4.05 16.36 -18.26
CA LEU A 104 4.99 17.49 -18.04
C LEU A 104 4.90 18.05 -16.60
N ASP A 105 4.88 17.15 -15.62
CA ASP A 105 4.91 17.44 -14.17
C ASP A 105 3.66 18.17 -13.60
N ILE A 106 2.59 18.32 -14.39
CA ILE A 106 1.33 18.90 -13.90
C ILE A 106 0.38 17.87 -13.27
N GLY A 107 0.64 16.58 -13.48
CA GLY A 107 -0.13 15.48 -12.90
C GLY A 107 0.75 14.51 -12.12
N CYS A 108 0.12 13.73 -11.24
CA CYS A 108 0.77 12.66 -10.51
C CYS A 108 0.07 11.32 -10.69
N HIS A 109 0.87 10.30 -11.03
CA HIS A 109 0.46 8.91 -11.07
C HIS A 109 1.04 8.20 -9.85
N VAL A 110 0.17 7.60 -9.03
CA VAL A 110 0.52 6.98 -7.75
C VAL A 110 0.13 5.52 -7.72
N PRO A 111 1.07 4.60 -8.01
CA PRO A 111 0.97 3.21 -7.61
C PRO A 111 1.13 3.10 -6.08
N ALA A 112 0.14 2.49 -5.43
CA ALA A 112 0.11 2.25 -3.99
C ALA A 112 -0.07 0.75 -3.67
N LEU A 113 0.47 0.31 -2.53
CA LEU A 113 0.40 -1.07 -2.07
C LEU A 113 0.24 -1.12 -0.55
N SER A 114 -0.67 -1.97 -0.07
CA SER A 114 -0.82 -2.37 1.34
C SER A 114 -0.52 -3.86 1.46
N VAL A 115 0.44 -4.24 2.30
CA VAL A 115 0.81 -5.64 2.55
C VAL A 115 0.75 -5.93 4.05
N SER A 116 0.03 -6.96 4.45
CA SER A 116 0.02 -7.38 5.85
C SER A 116 1.33 -8.05 6.25
N GLU A 117 1.86 -7.74 7.43
CA GLU A 117 2.99 -8.46 8.02
C GLU A 117 2.61 -9.88 8.46
N ALA A 118 1.31 -10.16 8.62
CA ALA A 118 0.81 -11.47 9.00
C ALA A 118 0.73 -12.41 7.79
N TRP A 119 1.53 -13.48 7.78
CA TRP A 119 1.60 -14.43 6.66
C TRP A 119 0.38 -15.37 6.50
N TYR A 120 -0.60 -15.31 7.41
CA TYR A 120 -1.74 -16.24 7.50
C TYR A 120 -3.13 -15.59 7.34
N THR A 121 -3.24 -14.30 7.03
CA THR A 121 -4.54 -13.67 6.80
C THR A 121 -5.00 -13.94 5.36
N LEU A 122 -5.61 -15.11 5.14
CA LEU A 122 -6.15 -15.56 3.84
C LEU A 122 -7.31 -14.69 3.31
N VAL A 123 -7.97 -13.95 4.19
CA VAL A 123 -9.11 -13.07 3.88
C VAL A 123 -8.98 -11.81 4.72
N ASP A 124 -8.72 -10.67 4.07
CA ASP A 124 -8.54 -9.37 4.71
C ASP A 124 -9.80 -8.49 4.66
N TYR A 125 -10.93 -8.99 4.16
CA TYR A 125 -12.20 -8.25 4.02
C TYR A 125 -12.07 -6.88 3.32
N GLY A 126 -11.07 -6.71 2.44
CA GLY A 126 -10.80 -5.43 1.79
C GLY A 126 -10.04 -4.42 2.65
N THR A 127 -9.53 -4.81 3.82
CA THR A 127 -8.73 -3.95 4.73
C THR A 127 -7.52 -3.35 4.00
N ASN A 128 -6.83 -4.13 3.14
CA ASN A 128 -5.70 -3.60 2.39
C ASN A 128 -6.09 -2.44 1.44
N TYR A 129 -7.27 -2.53 0.82
CA TYR A 129 -7.79 -1.42 0.02
C TYR A 129 -8.16 -0.23 0.91
N CYS A 130 -8.90 -0.46 1.99
CA CYS A 130 -9.33 0.62 2.89
C CYS A 130 -8.17 1.36 3.54
N ASN A 131 -7.07 0.67 3.89
CA ASN A 131 -5.85 1.31 4.39
C ASN A 131 -5.29 2.37 3.43
N LEU A 132 -5.38 2.13 2.12
CA LEU A 132 -4.92 3.08 1.11
C LEU A 132 -5.99 4.14 0.83
N TYR A 133 -7.21 3.70 0.55
CA TYR A 133 -8.33 4.57 0.20
C TYR A 133 -8.65 5.59 1.30
N ASN A 134 -8.58 5.19 2.57
CA ASN A 134 -8.82 6.08 3.70
C ASN A 134 -7.85 7.27 3.69
N LEU A 135 -6.58 7.09 3.33
CA LEU A 135 -5.63 8.20 3.24
C LEU A 135 -5.96 9.17 2.10
N ILE A 136 -6.51 8.66 1.00
CA ILE A 136 -6.91 9.47 -0.16
C ILE A 136 -8.19 10.25 0.13
N ASP A 137 -9.18 9.59 0.72
CA ASP A 137 -10.43 10.22 1.15
C ASP A 137 -10.19 11.25 2.27
N GLY A 138 -9.40 10.87 3.29
CA GLY A 138 -9.11 11.72 4.44
C GLY A 138 -8.29 12.97 4.11
N SER A 139 -7.44 12.90 3.08
CA SER A 139 -6.68 14.05 2.56
C SER A 139 -7.47 14.90 1.57
N GLY A 140 -8.64 14.43 1.10
CA GLY A 140 -9.43 15.09 0.07
C GLY A 140 -8.84 14.96 -1.34
N LEU A 141 -7.82 14.12 -1.53
CA LEU A 141 -7.22 13.84 -2.83
C LEU A 141 -8.21 13.19 -3.80
N ASN A 142 -9.25 12.51 -3.31
CA ASN A 142 -10.34 11.99 -4.14
C ASN A 142 -11.22 13.07 -4.80
N MET A 143 -11.09 14.33 -4.38
CA MET A 143 -11.87 15.47 -4.90
C MET A 143 -11.06 16.40 -5.81
N VAL A 144 -9.76 16.16 -5.99
CA VAL A 144 -8.92 17.03 -6.81
C VAL A 144 -9.19 16.83 -8.31
N PRO A 145 -8.92 17.84 -9.15
CA PRO A 145 -9.09 17.72 -10.59
C PRO A 145 -8.34 16.51 -11.15
N GLY A 146 -8.98 15.80 -12.08
CA GLY A 146 -8.35 14.67 -12.75
C GLY A 146 -8.17 13.42 -11.89
N TYR A 147 -8.72 13.37 -10.66
CA TYR A 147 -8.71 12.16 -9.84
C TYR A 147 -9.34 10.97 -10.59
N LYS A 148 -8.59 9.88 -10.70
CA LYS A 148 -9.07 8.59 -11.20
C LYS A 148 -8.40 7.46 -10.44
N GLU A 149 -9.22 6.58 -9.87
CA GLU A 149 -8.76 5.32 -9.30
C GLU A 149 -8.91 4.19 -10.33
N MET A 150 -7.83 3.45 -10.55
CA MET A 150 -7.79 2.26 -11.39
C MET A 150 -7.61 1.04 -10.50
N THR A 151 -8.72 0.44 -10.09
CA THR A 151 -8.75 -0.77 -9.28
C THR A 151 -9.94 -1.66 -9.67
N ASN A 152 -9.92 -2.90 -9.21
CA ASN A 152 -11.01 -3.89 -9.32
C ASN A 152 -10.67 -5.08 -8.40
N ASP A 153 -11.54 -6.09 -8.34
CA ASP A 153 -11.33 -7.28 -7.49
C ASP A 153 -10.11 -8.14 -7.88
N PHE A 154 -9.58 -8.00 -9.09
CA PHE A 154 -8.29 -8.60 -9.47
C PHE A 154 -7.10 -7.78 -8.98
N ILE A 155 -7.29 -6.47 -8.77
CA ILE A 155 -6.25 -5.54 -8.33
C ILE A 155 -6.20 -5.41 -6.80
N CYS A 156 -7.34 -5.24 -6.16
CA CYS A 156 -7.46 -5.36 -4.72
C CYS A 156 -8.52 -6.41 -4.48
N THR A 157 -8.09 -7.60 -4.04
CA THR A 157 -9.04 -8.67 -3.73
C THR A 157 -10.06 -8.15 -2.73
N GLN A 158 -11.35 -8.37 -3.03
CA GLN A 158 -12.47 -7.91 -2.20
C GLN A 158 -12.74 -6.39 -2.22
N HIS A 159 -12.22 -5.66 -3.22
CA HIS A 159 -12.53 -4.23 -3.46
C HIS A 159 -14.03 -3.96 -3.48
N SER A 160 -14.80 -4.72 -4.27
CA SER A 160 -16.24 -4.51 -4.47
C SER A 160 -17.08 -4.76 -3.20
N SER A 161 -16.52 -5.49 -2.23
CA SER A 161 -17.14 -5.80 -0.94
C SER A 161 -16.54 -5.03 0.24
N ALA A 162 -15.54 -4.17 -0.02
CA ALA A 162 -14.84 -3.45 1.03
C ALA A 162 -15.76 -2.41 1.69
N ASN A 163 -15.66 -2.30 3.02
CA ASN A 163 -16.41 -1.31 3.79
C ASN A 163 -15.45 -0.45 4.62
N CYS A 164 -14.98 0.64 4.01
CA CYS A 164 -14.01 1.56 4.62
C CYS A 164 -14.63 2.55 5.62
N THR A 165 -15.90 2.34 5.98
CA THR A 165 -16.48 3.01 7.17
C THR A 165 -16.20 2.22 8.45
N ILE A 166 -15.90 0.92 8.30
CA ILE A 166 -15.50 0.02 9.38
C ILE A 166 -13.98 -0.11 9.42
N PHE A 167 -13.35 -0.29 8.26
CA PHE A 167 -11.91 -0.48 8.06
C PHE A 167 -11.22 0.77 7.49
#